data_AF-A0A9Q1HKQ9-F1
#
_entry.id   AF-A0A9Q1HKQ9-F1
#
_cell.length_a   1.000
_cell.length_b   1.000
_cell.length_c   1.000
_cell.angle_alpha   90.00
_cell.angle_beta   90.00
_cell.angle_gamma   90.00
#
_symmetry.space_group_name_H-M   'P 1'
#
loop_
_entity.id
_entity.type
_entity.pdbx_description
1 polymer ?
#
loop_
_entity_poly.entity_id
_entity_poly.type
_entity_poly.pdbx_seq_one_letter_code
_entity_poly.pdbx_strand_id
1 'polypeptide(L)'
;MSQSVANGLQMMNRPEFSSTIHFITMVDKFFDCLNVSNTTDWQNKRKDNLKPYAAVDNARFVWLKNDFLGFLDKWIKESQEQPNLTAKEKNCCMSE
;
A
#
# COMPACT_ATOMS: atom_id res chain seq x y z
N MET A 1 -5.11 -4.36 -6.48
CA MET A 1 -3.64 -4.10 -6.45
C MET A 1 -2.94 -5.43 -6.24
N SER A 2 -1.77 -5.68 -6.86
CA SER A 2 -1.08 -6.97 -6.76
C SER A 2 0.44 -6.80 -6.71
N GLN A 3 1.11 -7.52 -5.82
CA GLN A 3 2.57 -7.60 -5.76
C GLN A 3 3.19 -8.04 -7.10
N SER A 4 2.50 -8.86 -7.90
CA SER A 4 3.01 -9.27 -9.23
C SER A 4 3.18 -8.09 -10.18
N VAL A 5 2.31 -7.08 -10.10
CA VAL A 5 2.41 -5.86 -10.92
C VAL A 5 3.60 -5.02 -10.47
N ALA A 6 3.80 -4.87 -9.15
CA ALA A 6 4.98 -4.18 -8.60
C ALA A 6 6.28 -4.85 -9.08
N ASN A 7 6.35 -6.19 -9.02
CA ASN A 7 7.52 -6.94 -9.51
C ASN A 7 7.73 -6.75 -11.02
N GLY A 8 6.66 -6.77 -11.82
CA GLY A 8 6.75 -6.52 -13.26
C GLY A 8 7.30 -5.12 -13.58
N LEU A 9 6.83 -4.09 -12.86
CA LEU A 9 7.35 -2.72 -12.99
C LEU A 9 8.81 -2.61 -12.53
N GLN A 10 9.19 -3.30 -11.45
CA GLN A 10 10.58 -3.36 -11.00
C GLN A 10 11.50 -3.98 -12.06
N MET A 11 11.05 -5.03 -12.75
CA MET A 11 11.83 -5.67 -13.81
C MET A 11 12.09 -4.75 -15.01
N MET A 12 11.24 -3.76 -15.25
CA MET A 12 11.48 -2.76 -16.29
C MET A 12 12.63 -1.80 -15.95
N ASN A 13 13.05 -1.76 -14.67
CA ASN A 13 14.16 -0.98 -14.13
C ASN A 13 14.17 0.49 -14.58
N ARG A 14 12.99 1.13 -14.52
CA ARG A 14 12.83 2.52 -14.90
C ARG A 14 12.52 3.41 -13.70
N PRO A 15 13.18 4.57 -13.55
CA PRO A 15 13.01 5.42 -12.37
C PRO A 15 11.60 6.00 -12.26
N GLU A 16 10.90 6.24 -13.38
CA GLU A 16 9.53 6.76 -13.39
C GLU A 16 8.52 5.84 -12.68
N PHE A 17 8.82 4.55 -12.54
CA PHE A 17 7.92 3.60 -11.89
C PHE A 17 8.13 3.51 -10.38
N SER A 18 9.15 4.14 -9.82
CA SER A 18 9.51 4.00 -8.40
C SER A 18 8.33 4.33 -7.46
N SER A 19 7.68 5.47 -7.67
CA SER A 19 6.52 5.90 -6.87
C SER A 19 5.33 4.95 -7.02
N THR A 20 5.07 4.46 -8.25
CA THR A 20 3.98 3.52 -8.54
C THR A 20 4.24 2.15 -7.89
N ILE A 21 5.47 1.64 -7.96
CA ILE A 21 5.88 0.41 -7.29
C ILE A 21 5.66 0.55 -5.78
N HIS A 22 6.11 1.66 -5.19
CA HIS A 22 5.94 1.93 -3.76
C HIS A 22 4.46 1.95 -3.37
N PHE A 23 3.62 2.67 -4.12
CA PHE A 23 2.17 2.71 -3.91
C PHE A 23 1.54 1.31 -3.99
N ILE A 24 1.85 0.54 -5.03
CA ILE A 24 1.30 -0.82 -5.19
C ILE A 24 1.69 -1.69 -4.01
N THR A 25 2.95 -1.67 -3.59
CA THR A 25 3.43 -2.49 -2.47
C THR A 25 2.78 -2.11 -1.14
N MET A 26 2.64 -0.81 -0.85
CA MET A 26 2.00 -0.34 0.40
C MET A 26 0.52 -0.76 0.45
N VAL A 27 -0.21 -0.56 -0.66
CA VAL A 27 -1.65 -0.85 -0.73
C VAL A 27 -1.92 -2.36 -0.80
N ASP A 28 -1.12 -3.15 -1.53
CA ASP A 28 -1.24 -4.63 -1.56
C ASP A 28 -1.07 -5.22 -0.16
N LYS A 29 -0.04 -4.78 0.58
CA LYS A 29 0.22 -5.21 1.96
C LYS A 29 -0.92 -4.83 2.90
N PHE A 30 -1.48 -3.63 2.76
CA PHE A 30 -2.65 -3.21 3.54
C PHE A 30 -3.85 -4.12 3.28
N PHE A 31 -4.17 -4.42 2.01
CA PHE A 31 -5.26 -5.33 1.69
C PHE A 31 -5.01 -6.77 2.18
N ASP A 32 -3.78 -7.26 2.14
CA ASP A 32 -3.44 -8.54 2.76
C ASP A 32 -3.70 -8.52 4.27
N CYS A 33 -3.38 -7.42 4.96
CA CYS A 33 -3.66 -7.27 6.39
C CYS A 33 -5.16 -7.29 6.71
N LEU A 34 -6.02 -6.81 5.80
CA LEU A 34 -7.47 -6.83 5.98
C LEU A 34 -8.10 -8.18 5.58
N ASN A 35 -7.53 -8.86 4.60
CA ASN A 35 -8.12 -10.07 4.02
C ASN A 35 -7.70 -11.36 4.74
N VAL A 36 -7.88 -11.37 6.06
CA VAL A 36 -7.49 -12.47 6.96
C VAL A 36 -8.62 -13.52 7.10
N SER A 37 -9.56 -13.53 6.17
CA SER A 37 -10.80 -14.31 6.21
C SER A 37 -10.57 -15.84 6.21
N ASN A 38 -9.45 -16.32 5.67
CA ASN A 38 -9.09 -17.74 5.64
C ASN A 38 -7.77 -17.98 6.38
N THR A 39 -7.81 -18.82 7.43
CA THR A 39 -6.69 -19.13 8.32
C THR A 39 -5.56 -19.92 7.67
N THR A 40 -5.76 -20.45 6.46
CA THR A 40 -4.79 -21.30 5.72
C THR A 40 -4.30 -20.69 4.41
N ASP A 41 -5.00 -19.68 3.88
CA ASP A 41 -4.68 -19.07 2.58
C ASP A 41 -3.27 -18.47 2.54
N TRP A 42 -2.78 -17.97 3.68
CA TRP A 42 -1.43 -17.46 3.82
C TRP A 42 -0.36 -18.51 3.51
N GLN A 43 -0.63 -19.80 3.78
CA GLN A 43 0.28 -20.92 3.53
C GLN A 43 0.40 -21.18 2.03
N ASN A 44 -0.74 -21.29 1.35
CA ASN A 44 -0.81 -21.55 -0.09
C ASN A 44 -0.23 -20.38 -0.90
N LYS A 45 -0.57 -19.15 -0.51
CA LYS A 45 -0.11 -17.92 -1.18
C LYS A 45 1.27 -17.46 -0.73
N ARG A 46 1.85 -18.09 0.31
CA ARG A 46 3.11 -17.69 0.94
C ARG A 46 3.15 -16.21 1.33
N LYS A 47 2.02 -15.71 1.83
CA LYS A 47 1.81 -14.29 2.18
C LYS A 47 1.58 -14.16 3.68
N ASP A 48 2.64 -13.84 4.43
CA ASP A 48 2.56 -13.71 5.89
C ASP A 48 1.58 -12.64 6.37
N ASN A 49 1.35 -11.60 5.55
CA ASN A 49 0.41 -10.54 5.89
C ASN A 49 -1.05 -11.00 5.92
N LEU A 50 -1.39 -12.17 5.36
CA LEU A 50 -2.72 -12.80 5.41
C LEU A 50 -2.93 -13.66 6.68
N LYS A 51 -1.92 -13.82 7.54
CA LYS A 51 -2.05 -14.65 8.75
C LYS A 51 -3.13 -14.11 9.70
N PRO A 52 -3.86 -14.98 10.42
CA PRO A 52 -4.71 -14.58 11.54
C PRO A 52 -4.00 -13.64 12.53
N TYR A 53 -4.72 -12.63 13.02
CA TYR A 53 -4.24 -11.81 14.13
C TYR A 53 -4.33 -12.60 15.44
N ALA A 54 -3.29 -13.37 15.73
CA ALA A 54 -3.25 -14.25 16.91
C ALA A 54 -2.52 -13.63 18.12
N ALA A 55 -1.85 -12.50 17.96
CA ALA A 55 -1.00 -11.89 18.98
C ALA A 55 -1.20 -10.38 19.04
N VAL A 56 -1.14 -9.81 20.25
CA VAL A 56 -1.33 -8.37 20.50
C VAL A 56 -0.12 -7.56 20.00
N ASP A 57 1.07 -8.14 20.08
CA ASP A 57 2.36 -7.59 19.64
C ASP A 57 2.67 -7.88 18.16
N ASN A 58 1.63 -8.10 17.34
CA ASN A 58 1.82 -8.41 15.93
C ASN A 58 2.54 -7.27 15.19
N ALA A 59 3.66 -7.58 14.54
CA ALA A 59 4.46 -6.62 13.79
C ALA A 59 3.67 -5.85 12.70
N ARG A 60 2.57 -6.41 12.20
CA ARG A 60 1.68 -5.70 11.26
C ARG A 60 1.04 -4.48 11.87
N PHE A 61 0.74 -4.47 13.17
CA PHE A 61 0.19 -3.29 13.83
C PHE A 61 1.21 -2.15 13.89
N VAL A 62 2.48 -2.48 14.15
CA VAL A 62 3.58 -1.51 14.09
C VAL A 62 3.70 -0.94 12.68
N TRP A 63 3.66 -1.80 11.67
CA TRP A 63 3.73 -1.37 10.27
C TRP A 63 2.54 -0.49 9.85
N LEU A 64 1.31 -0.90 10.20
CA LEU A 64 0.11 -0.12 9.91
C LEU A 64 0.20 1.28 10.51
N LYS A 65 0.61 1.37 11.79
CA LYS A 65 0.67 2.64 12.52
C LYS A 65 1.80 3.55 12.06
N ASN A 66 2.99 3.01 11.87
CA ASN A 66 4.19 3.83 11.67
C ASN A 66 4.52 4.02 10.18
N ASP A 67 4.36 2.97 9.36
CA ASP A 67 4.75 3.01 7.95
C ASP A 67 3.57 3.36 7.05
N PHE A 68 2.43 2.67 7.19
CA PHE A 68 1.31 2.84 6.27
C PHE A 68 0.59 4.19 6.46
N LEU A 69 0.30 4.59 7.70
CA LEU A 69 -0.27 5.91 7.97
C LEU A 69 0.69 7.04 7.55
N GLY A 70 1.98 6.93 7.86
CA GLY A 70 2.98 7.92 7.43
C GLY A 70 3.10 8.02 5.90
N PHE A 71 2.94 6.90 5.21
CA PHE A 71 2.83 6.88 3.75
C PHE A 71 1.59 7.62 3.25
N LEU A 72 0.41 7.41 3.85
CA LEU A 72 -0.81 8.13 3.47
C LEU A 72 -0.67 9.64 3.71
N ASP A 73 -0.14 10.05 4.87
CA ASP A 73 0.08 11.47 5.17
C ASP A 73 1.00 12.14 4.14
N LYS A 74 2.10 11.46 3.80
CA LYS A 74 3.02 11.94 2.77
C LYS A 74 2.34 12.00 1.39
N TRP A 75 1.61 10.96 1.01
CA TRP A 75 0.95 10.87 -0.28
C TRP A 75 -0.14 11.96 -0.45
N ILE A 76 -0.93 12.19 0.59
CA ILE A 76 -1.93 13.27 0.64
C ILE A 76 -1.23 14.63 0.46
N LYS A 77 -0.15 14.87 1.21
CA LYS A 77 0.61 16.11 1.13
C LYS A 77 1.18 16.35 -0.28
N GLU A 78 1.81 15.36 -0.88
CA GLU A 78 2.37 15.44 -2.23
C GLU A 78 1.28 15.70 -3.29
N SER A 79 0.09 15.09 -3.12
CA SER A 79 -1.06 15.33 -3.99
C SER A 79 -1.54 16.79 -3.92
N GLN A 80 -1.61 17.35 -2.70
CA GLN A 80 -2.01 18.74 -2.48
C GLN A 80 -0.98 19.75 -3.00
N GLU A 81 0.31 19.45 -2.88
CA GLU A 81 1.40 20.35 -3.28
C GLU A 81 1.69 20.33 -4.79
N GLN A 82 1.07 19.43 -5.57
CA GLN A 82 1.37 19.27 -6.99
C GLN A 82 1.04 20.54 -7.82
N PRO A 83 2.04 21.27 -8.36
CA PRO A 83 1.83 22.57 -9.00
C PRO A 83 1.01 22.52 -10.29
N ASN A 84 0.99 21.38 -10.98
CA ASN A 84 0.39 21.24 -12.30
C ASN A 84 -1.10 20.85 -12.29
N LEU A 85 -1.72 20.76 -11.10
CA LEU A 85 -3.14 20.41 -10.95
C LEU A 85 -3.91 21.59 -10.36
N THR A 86 -5.06 21.90 -10.96
CA THR A 86 -6.01 22.88 -10.44
C THR A 86 -6.63 22.38 -9.13
N ALA A 87 -7.16 23.30 -8.31
CA ALA A 87 -7.86 22.93 -7.08
C ALA A 87 -9.06 21.99 -7.34
N LYS A 88 -9.73 22.14 -8.49
CA LYS A 88 -10.83 21.26 -8.89
C LYS A 88 -10.36 19.83 -9.17
N GLU A 89 -9.24 19.68 -9.87
CA GLU A 89 -8.66 18.37 -10.17
C GLU A 89 -8.13 17.68 -8.91
N LYS A 90 -7.50 18.45 -8.01
CA LYS A 90 -7.08 17.95 -6.69
C LYS A 90 -8.28 17.48 -5.87
N ASN A 91 -9.34 18.28 -5.80
CA ASN A 91 -10.54 17.92 -5.04
C ASN A 91 -11.23 16.69 -5.64
N CYS A 92 -11.29 16.53 -6.95
CA CYS A 92 -11.85 15.34 -7.60
C CYS A 92 -11.12 14.04 -7.19
N CYS A 93 -9.82 14.10 -6.95
CA CYS A 93 -9.02 12.95 -6.54
C CYS A 93 -9.04 12.69 -5.03
N MET A 94 -9.50 13.65 -4.23
CA MET A 94 -9.39 13.64 -2.75
C MET A 94 -10.74 13.76 -2.02
N SER A 95 -11.85 13.90 -2.74
CA SER A 95 -13.18 14.05 -2.15
C SER A 95 -13.84 12.68 -1.90
N GLU A 96 -13.73 12.21 -0.66
CA GLU A 96 -14.73 11.38 0.03
C GLU A 96 -15.01 11.96 1.42
#